data_AF-A0P536-F1
#
_entry.id   AF-A0P536-F1
#
_cell.length_a   1.000
_cell.length_b   1.000
_cell.length_c   1.000
_cell.angle_alpha   90.00
_cell.angle_beta   90.00
_cell.angle_gamma   90.00
#
_symmetry.space_group_name_H-M   'P 1'
#
loop_
_entity.id
_entity.type
_entity.pdbx_description
1 polymer ?
#
loop_
_entity_poly.entity_id
_entity_poly.type
_entity_poly.pdbx_seq_one_letter_code
_entity_poly.pdbx_strand_id
1 'polypeptide(L)'
;MSIASIKKIKKLFSDLQKARREIVLPLITLTVAPYFGFIGVIAFNPNLFSKLVGSGSLSIGIILGFILILHIFLVTLTYSYLANKKLEPIIRKLIKTQSM
;
A
#
# COMPACT_ATOMS: atom_id res chain seq x y z
N MET A 1 31.92 16.37 -13.28
CA MET A 1 31.25 15.19 -12.68
C MET A 1 32.07 13.94 -13.00
N SER A 2 32.66 13.27 -12.01
CA SER A 2 33.54 12.11 -12.21
C SER A 2 32.74 10.87 -12.64
N ILE A 3 33.28 10.00 -13.51
CA ILE A 3 32.64 8.75 -13.96
C ILE A 3 32.20 7.88 -12.77
N ALA A 4 32.94 7.92 -11.65
CA ALA A 4 32.59 7.23 -10.42
C ALA A 4 31.26 7.71 -9.80
N SER A 5 30.94 9.01 -9.91
CA SER A 5 29.70 9.60 -9.39
C SER A 5 28.46 9.14 -10.17
N ILE A 6 28.57 9.03 -11.50
CA ILE A 6 27.49 8.55 -12.38
C ILE A 6 27.16 7.08 -12.05
N LYS A 7 28.18 6.24 -11.91
CA LYS A 7 28.00 4.82 -11.53
C LYS A 7 27.33 4.69 -10.16
N LYS A 8 27.71 5.54 -9.20
CA LYS A 8 27.12 5.59 -7.86
C LYS A 8 25.65 5.99 -7.89
N ILE A 9 25.29 7.06 -8.61
CA ILE A 9 23.90 7.51 -8.76
C ILE A 9 23.02 6.42 -9.38
N LYS A 10 23.49 5.79 -10.47
CA LYS A 10 22.77 4.69 -11.11
C LYS A 10 22.49 3.54 -10.14
N LYS A 11 23.46 3.18 -9.30
CA LYS A 11 23.31 2.15 -8.27
C LYS A 11 22.26 2.55 -7.23
N LEU A 12 22.37 3.75 -6.64
CA LEU A 12 21.40 4.23 -5.65
C LEU A 12 19.97 4.32 -6.20
N PHE A 13 19.80 4.72 -7.47
CA PHE A 13 18.49 4.78 -8.10
C PHE A 13 17.89 3.39 -8.33
N SER A 14 18.72 2.42 -8.73
CA SER A 14 18.32 1.00 -8.80
C SER A 14 17.90 0.47 -7.43
N ASP A 15 18.66 0.77 -6.38
CA ASP A 15 18.34 0.33 -5.02
C ASP A 15 17.03 0.96 -4.51
N LEU A 16 16.79 2.24 -4.84
CA LEU A 16 15.53 2.93 -4.54
C LEU A 16 14.33 2.26 -5.22
N GLN A 17 14.45 1.93 -6.51
CA GLN A 17 13.39 1.27 -7.26
C GLN A 17 13.06 -0.12 -6.69
N LYS A 18 14.08 -0.91 -6.33
CA LYS A 18 13.90 -2.22 -5.70
C LYS A 18 13.18 -2.08 -4.35
N ALA A 19 13.67 -1.20 -3.48
CA ALA A 19 13.05 -0.95 -2.18
C ALA A 19 11.59 -0.46 -2.30
N ARG A 20 11.30 0.42 -3.27
CA ARG A 20 9.94 0.86 -3.55
C ARG A 20 9.05 -0.30 -3.99
N ARG A 21 9.54 -1.15 -4.90
CA ARG A 21 8.78 -2.29 -5.43
C ARG A 21 8.45 -3.30 -4.33
N GLU A 22 9.40 -3.59 -3.45
CA GLU A 22 9.20 -4.48 -2.29
C GLU A 22 8.15 -3.96 -1.30
N ILE A 23 7.97 -2.64 -1.21
CA ILE A 23 6.93 -2.02 -0.37
C ILE A 23 5.59 -2.00 -1.12
N VAL A 24 5.57 -1.48 -2.35
CA VAL A 24 4.34 -1.20 -3.08
C VAL A 24 3.62 -2.47 -3.54
N LEU A 25 4.33 -3.51 -4.00
CA LEU A 25 3.69 -4.74 -4.50
C LEU A 25 2.82 -5.47 -3.47
N PRO A 26 3.26 -5.70 -2.21
CA PRO A 26 2.38 -6.32 -1.23
C PRO A 26 1.23 -5.37 -0.83
N LEU A 27 1.51 -4.07 -0.66
CA LEU A 27 0.48 -3.10 -0.26
C LEU A 27 -0.61 -2.94 -1.32
N ILE A 28 -0.25 -2.85 -2.60
CA ILE A 28 -1.24 -2.78 -3.68
C ILE A 28 -2.07 -4.05 -3.74
N THR A 29 -1.46 -5.23 -3.53
CA THR A 29 -2.19 -6.50 -3.45
C THR A 29 -3.18 -6.49 -2.29
N LEU A 30 -2.75 -6.02 -1.11
CA LEU A 30 -3.60 -5.88 0.09
C LEU A 30 -4.72 -4.84 -0.07
N THR A 31 -4.59 -3.86 -0.97
CA THR A 31 -5.65 -2.90 -1.27
C THR A 31 -6.61 -3.44 -2.33
N VAL A 32 -6.06 -4.00 -3.41
CA VAL A 32 -6.81 -4.43 -4.59
C VAL A 32 -7.63 -5.68 -4.30
N ALA A 33 -7.06 -6.67 -3.61
CA ALA A 33 -7.75 -7.93 -3.32
C ALA A 33 -9.08 -7.73 -2.56
N PRO A 34 -9.13 -7.02 -1.41
CA PRO A 34 -10.39 -6.80 -0.71
C PRO A 34 -11.33 -5.86 -1.48
N TYR A 35 -10.82 -4.89 -2.26
CA TYR A 35 -11.65 -4.03 -3.10
C TYR A 35 -12.44 -4.84 -4.15
N PHE A 36 -11.74 -5.67 -4.92
CA PHE A 36 -12.39 -6.54 -5.90
C PHE A 36 -13.26 -7.61 -5.24
N GLY A 37 -12.86 -8.11 -4.07
CA GLY A 37 -13.69 -9.01 -3.27
C GLY A 37 -15.02 -8.37 -2.87
N PHE A 38 -14.98 -7.14 -2.36
CA PHE A 38 -16.17 -6.40 -1.93
C PHE A 38 -17.12 -6.11 -3.10
N ILE A 39 -16.57 -5.60 -4.22
CA ILE A 39 -17.35 -5.35 -5.44
C ILE A 39 -17.90 -6.63 -6.03
N GLY A 40 -17.10 -7.71 -6.06
CA GLY A 40 -17.53 -9.01 -6.56
C GLY A 40 -18.74 -9.56 -5.81
N VAL A 41 -18.73 -9.47 -4.47
CA VAL A 41 -19.89 -9.90 -3.67
C VAL A 41 -21.11 -9.04 -3.97
N ILE A 42 -20.96 -7.71 -4.05
CA ILE A 42 -22.07 -6.81 -4.39
C ILE A 42 -22.66 -7.14 -5.78
N ALA A 43 -21.80 -7.42 -6.76
CA ALA A 43 -22.21 -7.68 -8.14
C ALA A 43 -22.90 -9.04 -8.32
N PHE A 44 -22.39 -10.10 -7.68
CA PHE A 44 -22.85 -11.47 -7.92
C PHE A 44 -23.75 -12.04 -6.81
N ASN A 45 -23.68 -11.52 -5.58
CA ASN A 45 -24.50 -11.99 -4.46
C ASN A 45 -24.79 -10.88 -3.42
N PRO A 46 -25.55 -9.84 -3.79
CA PRO A 46 -25.86 -8.72 -2.90
C PRO A 46 -26.65 -9.16 -1.66
N ASN A 47 -27.40 -10.27 -1.75
CA ASN A 47 -28.15 -10.83 -0.62
C ASN A 47 -27.25 -11.22 0.55
N LEU A 48 -25.98 -11.56 0.30
CA LEU A 48 -25.03 -11.84 1.39
C LEU A 48 -24.76 -10.60 2.25
N PHE A 49 -24.67 -9.42 1.63
CA PHE A 49 -24.41 -8.16 2.33
C PHE A 49 -25.66 -7.56 2.98
N SER A 50 -26.86 -7.87 2.47
CA SER A 50 -28.12 -7.41 3.06
C SER A 50 -28.57 -8.22 4.27
N LYS A 51 -28.02 -9.42 4.49
CA LYS A 51 -28.32 -10.23 5.68
C LYS A 51 -28.01 -9.46 6.95
N LEU A 52 -28.99 -9.42 7.85
CA LEU A 52 -28.86 -8.85 9.18
C LEU A 52 -28.10 -9.81 10.10
N VAL A 53 -27.35 -9.25 11.04
CA VAL A 53 -26.63 -10.01 12.05
C VAL A 53 -27.52 -10.25 13.26
N GLY A 54 -27.91 -11.51 13.46
CA GLY A 54 -28.76 -11.93 14.58
C GLY A 54 -30.14 -11.27 14.54
N SER A 55 -30.60 -10.79 15.69
CA SER A 55 -31.85 -10.02 15.84
C SER A 55 -31.66 -8.50 15.67
N GLY A 56 -30.47 -8.05 15.29
CA GLY A 56 -30.14 -6.63 15.15
C GLY A 56 -30.53 -6.03 13.80
N SER A 57 -30.38 -4.71 13.68
CA SER A 57 -30.60 -3.94 12.44
C SER A 57 -29.33 -3.73 11.60
N LEU A 58 -28.19 -4.27 12.05
CA LEU A 58 -26.91 -4.12 11.36
C LEU A 58 -26.73 -5.22 10.31
N SER A 59 -26.46 -4.83 9.07
CA SER A 59 -26.18 -5.79 8.00
C SER A 59 -24.72 -6.23 7.97
N ILE A 60 -24.49 -7.44 7.47
CA ILE A 60 -23.14 -8.00 7.27
C ILE A 60 -22.30 -7.06 6.38
N GLY A 61 -22.91 -6.46 5.35
CA GLY A 61 -22.24 -5.52 4.46
C GLY A 61 -21.73 -4.27 5.18
N ILE A 62 -22.49 -3.73 6.14
CA ILE A 62 -22.07 -2.56 6.93
C ILE A 62 -20.88 -2.91 7.82
N ILE A 63 -20.90 -4.06 8.50
CA ILE A 63 -19.80 -4.50 9.35
C ILE A 63 -18.53 -4.70 8.52
N LEU A 64 -18.64 -5.42 7.39
CA LEU A 64 -17.50 -5.66 6.51
C LEU A 64 -16.97 -4.36 5.89
N GLY A 65 -17.87 -3.43 5.54
CA GLY A 65 -17.49 -2.09 5.07
C GLY A 65 -16.71 -1.31 6.13
N PHE A 66 -17.13 -1.36 7.39
CA PHE A 66 -16.41 -0.73 8.49
C PHE A 66 -15.03 -1.37 8.72
N ILE A 67 -14.94 -2.70 8.69
CA ILE A 67 -13.65 -3.42 8.75
C ILE A 67 -12.76 -3.00 7.59
N LEU A 68 -13.32 -2.86 6.39
CA LEU A 68 -12.57 -2.42 5.20
C LEU A 68 -12.02 -1.00 5.38
N ILE A 69 -12.79 -0.08 5.98
CA ILE A 69 -12.31 1.28 6.29
C ILE A 69 -11.09 1.20 7.23
N LEU A 70 -11.19 0.44 8.32
CA LEU A 70 -10.07 0.26 9.26
C LEU A 70 -8.85 -0.37 8.58
N HIS A 71 -9.07 -1.33 7.69
CA HIS A 71 -8.02 -1.95 6.88
C HIS A 71 -7.30 -0.93 5.98
N ILE A 72 -8.02 -0.02 5.32
CA ILE A 72 -7.40 1.03 4.50
C ILE A 72 -6.56 1.98 5.34
N PHE A 73 -7.01 2.36 6.54
CA PHE A 73 -6.18 3.13 7.47
C PHE A 73 -4.90 2.39 7.84
N LEU A 74 -4.99 1.10 8.16
CA LEU A 74 -3.83 0.29 8.52
C LEU A 74 -2.82 0.20 7.36
N VAL A 75 -3.30 -0.05 6.14
CA VAL A 75 -2.46 -0.10 4.93
C VAL A 75 -1.76 1.24 4.70
N THR A 76 -2.48 2.35 4.86
CA THR A 76 -1.93 3.70 4.67
C THR A 76 -0.86 4.04 5.71
N LEU A 77 -1.12 3.75 6.99
CA LEU A 77 -0.14 3.96 8.06
C LEU A 77 1.11 3.09 7.86
N THR A 78 0.91 1.82 7.50
CA THR A 78 1.99 0.88 7.20
C THR A 78 2.85 1.39 6.04
N TYR A 79 2.22 1.85 4.94
CA TYR A 79 2.92 2.45 3.82
C TYR A 79 3.77 3.65 4.26
N SER A 80 3.17 4.62 4.99
CA SER A 80 3.85 5.82 5.46
C SER A 80 5.08 5.46 6.31
N TYR A 81 4.92 4.54 7.27
CA TYR A 81 6.03 4.07 8.10
C TYR A 81 7.14 3.40 7.27
N LEU A 82 6.79 2.48 6.36
CA LEU A 82 7.78 1.76 5.55
C LEU A 82 8.50 2.68 4.56
N ALA A 83 7.79 3.61 3.94
CA ALA A 83 8.36 4.60 3.03
C ALA A 83 9.39 5.47 3.77
N ASN A 84 9.01 6.00 4.93
CA ASN A 84 9.88 6.81 5.77
C ASN A 84 11.10 6.03 6.26
N LYS A 85 10.94 4.74 6.58
CA LYS A 85 12.05 3.92 7.11
C LYS A 85 13.01 3.46 6.02
N LYS A 86 12.52 3.07 4.84
CA LYS A 86 13.34 2.39 3.81
C LYS A 86 13.70 3.27 2.62
N LEU A 87 12.83 4.19 2.19
CA LEU A 87 13.06 5.01 1.00
C LEU A 87 13.82 6.29 1.34
N GLU A 88 13.46 6.95 2.44
CA GLU A 88 14.03 8.22 2.87
C GLU A 88 15.57 8.18 3.02
N PRO A 89 16.21 7.14 3.60
CA PRO A 89 17.67 7.09 3.68
C PRO A 89 18.36 7.02 2.31
N ILE A 90 17.72 6.39 1.31
CA ILE A 90 18.24 6.24 -0.04
C ILE A 90 18.10 7.57 -0.80
N ILE A 91 16.94 8.22 -0.65
CA ILE A 91 16.65 9.54 -1.23
C ILE A 91 17.65 10.59 -0.71
N ARG A 92 17.91 10.62 0.60
CA ARG A 92 18.90 11.54 1.20
C ARG A 92 20.30 11.33 0.63
N LYS A 93 20.71 10.08 0.42
CA LYS A 93 22.01 9.76 -0.19
C LYS A 93 22.08 10.19 -1.66
N LEU A 94 20.97 10.06 -2.41
CA LEU A 94 20.87 10.52 -3.80
C LEU A 94 21.02 12.04 -3.89
N ILE A 95 20.24 12.79 -3.10
CA ILE A 95 20.29 14.26 -3.06
C ILE A 95 21.70 14.74 -2.72
N LYS A 96 22.34 14.18 -1.68
CA LYS A 96 23.71 14.54 -1.28
C LYS A 96 24.76 14.24 -2.37
N THR A 97 24.54 13.20 -3.17
CA THR A 97 25.48 12.81 -4.25
C THR A 97 25.29 13.68 -5.49
N GLN A 98 24.11 14.26 -5.70
CA GLN A 98 23.84 15.18 -6.81
C GLN A 98 24.36 16.60 -6.53
N SER A 99 24.42 17.01 -5.26
CA SER A 99 24.94 18.32 -4.84
C SER A 99 26.47 18.41 -4.73
N MET A 100 27.19 17.31 -4.97
CA MET A 100 28.66 17.20 -4.96
C MET A 100 29.20 17.01 -6.37
#